data_AF-A0A1V9YKK2-F1
#
_entry.id   AF-A0A1V9YKK2-F1
#
_cell.length_a   1.000
_cell.length_b   1.000
_cell.length_c   1.000
_cell.angle_alpha   90.00
_cell.angle_beta   90.00
_cell.angle_gamma   90.00
#
_symmetry.space_group_name_H-M   'P 1'
#
loop_
_entity.id
_entity.type
_entity.pdbx_description
1 polymer ?
#
loop_
_entity_poly.entity_id
_entity_poly.type
_entity_poly.pdbx_seq_one_letter_code
_entity_poly.pdbx_strand_id
1 'polypeptide(L)'
;MWSVARRRAALATGIRRAFATKKSADDYFLPNLFQSSQPALGQGPPTSIDHGNDTSFDSDIDLLDAELSSILGPLPDRDDDSPYDHSTPSPRPDTTQDTTILRVPPQAPPILRSVDSATPSIAPVRKAGPTVSDIHIINGPCSLVQGNVIAGYVARLVRRPIDRRTQASWPQLEAQLRAAAGSLSVTATHTNHEGSVVDHLLASAASTTVILNAGGLVDKYPAIQRALQLTSARVILINPAHAPEQLSHPALRYICGTSNAVAGMTSKVGFGAHSYELAMQAALRQS
;
A
#
# COMPACT_ATOMS: atom_id res chain seq x y z
N MET A 1 -53.22 -33.62 13.51
CA MET A 1 -53.79 -33.95 12.19
C MET A 1 -54.78 -32.86 11.81
N TRP A 2 -54.45 -31.98 10.87
CA TRP A 2 -55.35 -31.45 9.85
C TRP A 2 -54.53 -30.61 8.88
N SER A 3 -54.51 -31.09 7.64
CA SER A 3 -53.85 -30.53 6.47
C SER A 3 -54.81 -29.57 5.78
N VAL A 4 -54.37 -28.35 5.47
CA VAL A 4 -55.02 -27.52 4.45
C VAL A 4 -53.93 -26.90 3.58
N ALA A 5 -53.71 -27.56 2.44
CA ALA A 5 -53.00 -27.00 1.30
C ALA A 5 -53.83 -25.87 0.66
N ARG A 6 -53.20 -24.73 0.38
CA ARG A 6 -53.65 -23.82 -0.68
C ARG A 6 -52.45 -23.30 -1.48
N ARG A 7 -52.43 -23.69 -2.75
CA ARG A 7 -51.66 -23.08 -3.83
C ARG A 7 -52.39 -21.82 -4.31
N ARG A 8 -51.64 -20.77 -4.64
CA ARG A 8 -51.87 -19.78 -5.72
C ARG A 8 -50.62 -18.89 -5.75
N ALA A 9 -49.69 -19.11 -6.68
CA ALA A 9 -49.66 -18.47 -7.99
C ALA A 9 -49.53 -16.93 -7.87
N ALA A 10 -48.29 -16.45 -7.73
CA ALA A 10 -47.93 -15.06 -7.95
C ALA A 10 -47.10 -14.96 -9.23
N LEU A 11 -47.55 -14.09 -10.12
CA LEU A 11 -47.07 -13.86 -11.47
C LEU A 11 -45.59 -13.43 -11.48
N ALA A 12 -44.81 -14.11 -12.31
CA ALA A 12 -43.49 -13.69 -12.73
C ALA A 12 -43.60 -12.52 -13.72
N THR A 13 -43.52 -11.28 -13.24
CA THR A 13 -43.20 -10.13 -14.08
C THR A 13 -41.69 -10.03 -14.24
N GLY A 14 -41.18 -10.68 -15.29
CA GLY A 14 -39.79 -10.60 -15.69
C GLY A 14 -39.45 -9.21 -16.24
N ILE A 15 -38.79 -8.38 -15.43
CA ILE A 15 -38.09 -7.19 -15.92
C ILE A 15 -36.79 -7.69 -16.54
N ARG A 16 -36.79 -7.91 -17.86
CA ARG A 16 -35.55 -8.08 -18.63
C ARG A 16 -34.84 -6.73 -18.68
N ARG A 17 -33.89 -6.50 -17.78
CA ARG A 17 -32.89 -5.43 -17.96
C ARG A 17 -32.03 -5.83 -19.16
N ALA A 18 -32.16 -5.09 -20.26
CA ALA A 18 -31.20 -5.14 -21.34
C ALA A 18 -29.85 -4.68 -20.76
N PHE A 19 -28.92 -5.61 -20.58
CA PHE A 19 -27.54 -5.28 -20.32
C PHE A 19 -26.99 -4.63 -21.58
N ALA A 20 -26.87 -3.30 -21.57
CA ALA A 20 -25.97 -2.64 -22.50
C ALA A 20 -24.58 -3.24 -22.27
N THR A 21 -24.07 -3.92 -23.30
CA THR A 21 -22.70 -4.45 -23.34
C THR A 21 -21.76 -3.25 -23.23
N LYS A 22 -21.35 -2.94 -22.00
CA LYS A 22 -20.25 -2.01 -21.75
C LYS A 22 -19.01 -2.64 -22.38
N LYS A 23 -18.60 -2.11 -23.53
CA LYS A 23 -17.30 -2.40 -24.13
C LYS A 23 -16.23 -2.14 -23.06
N SER A 24 -15.31 -3.08 -22.88
CA SER A 24 -14.16 -2.89 -21.99
C SER A 24 -13.35 -1.69 -22.48
N ALA A 25 -12.67 -0.98 -21.58
CA ALA A 25 -11.73 0.07 -21.98
C ALA A 25 -10.70 -0.45 -23.01
N ASP A 26 -10.37 -1.74 -22.95
CA ASP A 26 -9.44 -2.41 -23.88
C ASP A 26 -9.92 -2.38 -25.35
N ASP A 27 -11.23 -2.37 -25.61
CA ASP A 27 -11.77 -2.31 -26.98
C ASP A 27 -11.56 -0.94 -27.64
N TYR A 28 -11.31 0.11 -26.84
CA TYR A 28 -11.03 1.46 -27.36
C TYR A 28 -9.55 1.72 -27.61
N PHE A 29 -8.64 1.00 -26.95
CA PHE A 29 -7.19 1.26 -27.04
C PHE A 29 -6.42 0.31 -27.96
N LEU A 30 -6.99 -0.84 -28.33
CA LEU A 30 -6.25 -1.87 -29.07
C LEU A 30 -6.33 -1.88 -30.61
N PRO A 31 -7.23 -1.18 -31.32
CA PRO A 31 -7.31 -1.36 -32.78
C PRO A 31 -6.11 -0.78 -33.57
N ASN A 32 -5.28 0.05 -32.95
CA ASN A 32 -4.08 0.62 -33.60
C ASN A 32 -2.77 -0.08 -33.23
N LEU A 33 -2.74 -1.01 -32.27
CA LEU A 33 -1.49 -1.66 -31.85
C LEU A 33 -1.10 -2.86 -32.73
N PHE A 34 -2.03 -3.39 -33.53
CA PHE A 34 -1.84 -4.65 -34.28
C PHE A 34 -2.29 -4.60 -35.75
N GLN A 35 -2.42 -3.43 -36.38
CA GLN A 35 -2.56 -3.36 -37.84
C GLN A 35 -1.22 -3.70 -38.52
N SER A 36 -0.98 -5.02 -38.62
CA SER A 36 -0.48 -5.74 -39.78
C SER A 36 0.57 -5.05 -40.65
N SER A 37 1.84 -5.35 -40.37
CA SER A 37 2.86 -5.53 -41.42
C SER A 37 2.54 -6.80 -42.22
N GLN A 38 1.86 -6.68 -43.35
CA GLN A 38 1.96 -7.68 -44.43
C GLN A 38 3.22 -7.40 -45.25
N PRO A 39 4.00 -8.43 -45.65
CA PRO A 39 5.18 -8.24 -46.48
C PRO A 39 4.75 -8.16 -47.95
N ALA A 40 4.97 -7.01 -48.58
CA ALA A 40 5.02 -6.90 -50.02
C ALA A 40 6.37 -7.48 -50.50
N LEU A 41 6.28 -8.43 -51.45
CA LEU A 41 7.40 -9.02 -52.16
C LEU A 41 8.24 -7.95 -52.88
N GLY A 42 9.55 -7.98 -52.63
CA GLY A 42 10.58 -7.52 -53.57
C GLY A 42 11.02 -6.07 -53.42
N GLN A 43 12.09 -5.86 -52.65
CA GLN A 43 13.21 -4.97 -52.97
C GLN A 43 14.36 -5.20 -51.98
N GLY A 44 15.59 -5.05 -52.46
CA GLY A 44 16.83 -5.53 -51.84
C GLY A 44 17.20 -4.89 -50.49
N PRO A 45 18.32 -5.32 -49.89
CA PRO A 45 18.69 -4.91 -48.55
C PRO A 45 19.27 -3.49 -48.56
N PRO A 46 18.80 -2.56 -47.71
CA PRO A 46 19.57 -1.37 -47.40
C PRO A 46 20.56 -1.70 -46.28
N THR A 47 21.82 -1.53 -46.62
CA THR A 47 22.90 -1.22 -45.71
C THR A 47 22.63 0.10 -44.96
N SER A 48 23.38 0.31 -43.88
CA SER A 48 23.55 1.52 -43.06
C SER A 48 22.45 1.89 -42.07
N ILE A 49 22.85 1.82 -40.79
CA ILE A 49 22.26 2.50 -39.64
C ILE A 49 22.50 4.00 -39.87
N ASP A 50 21.41 4.75 -40.05
CA ASP A 50 21.42 6.20 -40.18
C ASP A 50 20.94 6.83 -38.87
N HIS A 51 21.74 7.71 -38.28
CA HIS A 51 21.46 8.46 -37.04
C HIS A 51 20.62 9.72 -37.36
N GLY A 52 19.47 9.55 -38.00
CA GLY A 52 18.70 10.67 -38.59
C GLY A 52 17.34 10.99 -37.95
N ASN A 53 16.88 10.26 -36.93
CA ASN A 53 15.46 10.29 -36.53
C ASN A 53 15.11 11.09 -35.28
N ASP A 54 16.05 11.87 -34.71
CA ASP A 54 15.77 12.72 -33.54
C ASP A 54 15.00 14.01 -33.90
N THR A 55 14.92 14.37 -35.19
CA THR A 55 14.26 15.61 -35.64
C THR A 55 12.73 15.55 -35.63
N SER A 56 12.12 14.36 -35.56
CA SER A 56 10.65 14.28 -35.51
C SER A 56 10.09 14.61 -34.13
N PHE A 57 10.87 14.38 -33.08
CA PHE A 57 10.44 14.69 -31.71
C PHE A 57 10.54 16.17 -31.41
N ASP A 58 11.56 16.85 -31.98
CA ASP A 58 11.71 18.30 -31.84
C ASP A 58 10.53 19.05 -32.47
N SER A 59 10.03 18.62 -33.64
CA SER A 59 8.86 19.24 -34.27
C SER A 59 7.56 19.06 -33.49
N ASP A 60 7.39 17.91 -32.81
CA ASP A 60 6.21 17.65 -31.98
C ASP A 60 6.25 18.46 -30.68
N ILE A 61 7.45 18.70 -30.13
CA ILE A 61 7.65 19.56 -28.95
C ILE A 61 7.31 21.01 -29.28
N ASP A 62 7.82 21.54 -30.40
CA ASP A 62 7.52 22.91 -30.83
C ASP A 62 6.02 23.14 -31.08
N LEU A 63 5.33 22.13 -31.61
CA LEU A 63 3.88 22.18 -31.83
C LEU A 63 3.11 22.26 -30.50
N LEU A 64 3.52 21.47 -29.51
CA LEU A 64 2.92 21.48 -28.17
C LEU A 64 3.13 22.82 -27.45
N ASP A 65 4.32 23.41 -27.58
CA ASP A 65 4.62 24.72 -26.98
C ASP A 65 3.81 25.85 -27.62
N ALA A 66 3.58 25.77 -28.94
CA ALA A 66 2.70 26.72 -29.65
C ALA A 66 1.22 26.60 -29.19
N GLU A 67 0.73 25.37 -29.02
CA GLU A 67 -0.64 25.13 -28.52
C GLU A 67 -0.82 25.60 -27.07
N LEU A 68 0.17 25.33 -26.20
CA LEU A 68 0.13 25.77 -24.80
C LEU A 68 0.22 27.30 -24.68
N SER A 69 1.05 27.95 -25.49
CA SER A 69 1.18 29.42 -25.53
C SER A 69 -0.12 30.09 -26.01
N SER A 70 -0.87 29.44 -26.91
CA SER A 70 -2.18 29.90 -27.37
C SER A 70 -3.25 29.84 -26.27
N ILE A 71 -3.21 28.79 -25.42
CA ILE A 71 -4.19 28.58 -24.34
C ILE A 71 -3.87 29.43 -23.10
N LEU A 72 -2.60 29.53 -22.72
CA LEU A 72 -2.16 30.13 -21.46
C LEU A 72 -1.68 31.58 -21.61
N GLY A 73 -1.57 32.07 -22.85
CA GLY A 73 -0.90 33.33 -23.17
C GLY A 73 0.64 33.18 -23.12
N PRO A 74 1.39 34.23 -23.51
CA PRO A 74 2.85 34.20 -23.47
C PRO A 74 3.32 33.92 -22.05
N LEU A 75 3.95 32.76 -21.83
CA LEU A 75 4.64 32.49 -20.59
C LEU A 75 5.82 33.46 -20.49
N PRO A 76 6.03 34.11 -19.33
CA PRO A 76 7.18 35.00 -19.18
C PRO A 76 8.45 34.18 -19.37
N ASP A 77 9.27 34.56 -20.36
CA ASP A 77 10.60 34.00 -20.56
C ASP A 77 11.35 34.13 -19.24
N ARG A 78 11.59 32.97 -18.62
CA ARG A 78 12.35 32.89 -17.39
C ARG A 78 13.79 32.96 -17.83
N ASP A 79 14.31 34.19 -17.94
CA ASP A 79 15.73 34.46 -18.13
C ASP A 79 16.52 33.85 -16.96
N ASP A 80 16.88 32.57 -17.07
CA ASP A 80 17.53 31.76 -16.04
C ASP A 80 19.04 31.99 -16.02
N ASP A 81 19.46 33.26 -16.18
CA ASP A 81 20.85 33.72 -16.15
C ASP A 81 21.19 34.50 -14.86
N SER A 82 20.33 34.46 -13.83
CA SER A 82 20.74 34.93 -12.51
C SER A 82 21.58 33.84 -11.83
N PRO A 83 22.87 34.06 -11.52
CA PRO A 83 23.65 33.13 -10.73
C PRO A 83 22.95 32.96 -9.38
N TYR A 84 22.55 31.72 -9.07
CA TYR A 84 21.96 31.35 -7.79
C TYR A 84 22.96 31.68 -6.67
N ASP A 85 22.80 32.83 -6.03
CA ASP A 85 23.56 33.20 -4.85
C ASP A 85 23.03 32.41 -3.64
N HIS A 86 23.75 31.36 -3.27
CA HIS A 86 23.46 30.53 -2.09
C HIS A 86 23.78 31.21 -0.75
N SER A 87 24.09 32.51 -0.73
CA SER A 87 24.67 33.18 0.44
C SER A 87 23.71 33.98 1.31
N THR A 88 22.41 34.05 1.00
CA THR A 88 21.43 34.72 1.88
C THR A 88 20.74 33.74 2.84
N PRO A 89 21.04 33.77 4.16
CA PRO A 89 20.26 33.04 5.15
C PRO A 89 18.88 33.68 5.27
N SER A 90 17.82 32.88 5.08
CA SER A 90 16.44 33.30 5.37
C SER A 90 16.32 33.79 6.81
N PRO A 91 15.65 34.92 7.06
CA PRO A 91 15.38 35.39 8.41
C PRO A 91 14.49 34.37 9.13
N ARG A 92 14.99 33.86 10.27
CA ARG A 92 14.22 33.01 11.18
C ARG A 92 13.09 33.84 11.79
N PRO A 93 11.86 33.32 11.90
CA PRO A 93 10.85 33.95 12.72
C PRO A 93 11.21 33.78 14.21
N ASP A 94 11.49 34.91 14.87
CA ASP A 94 11.66 34.98 16.32
C ASP A 94 10.37 34.54 17.02
N THR A 95 10.37 33.32 17.52
CA THR A 95 9.34 32.83 18.45
C THR A 95 9.88 33.00 19.85
N THR A 96 9.55 34.12 20.49
CA THR A 96 9.67 34.30 21.94
C THR A 96 8.80 33.27 22.64
N GLN A 97 9.39 32.16 23.06
CA GLN A 97 8.75 31.21 23.97
C GLN A 97 8.86 31.73 25.40
N ASP A 98 7.72 32.20 25.89
CA ASP A 98 7.49 32.60 27.26
C ASP A 98 7.68 31.39 28.19
N THR A 99 8.74 31.42 28.99
CA THR A 99 9.12 30.31 29.88
C THR A 99 8.31 30.41 31.16
N THR A 100 7.06 29.92 31.13
CA THR A 100 6.26 29.79 32.36
C THR A 100 6.71 28.53 33.10
N ILE A 101 7.59 28.71 34.08
CA ILE A 101 8.02 27.68 35.03
C ILE A 101 6.81 27.26 35.89
N LEU A 102 6.19 26.13 35.55
CA LEU A 102 5.21 25.46 36.40
C LEU A 102 5.93 24.83 37.60
N ARG A 103 5.82 25.51 38.73
CA ARG A 103 6.32 25.15 40.05
C ARG A 103 5.67 23.85 40.52
N VAL A 104 6.44 22.77 40.58
CA VAL A 104 6.03 21.48 41.17
C VAL A 104 5.90 21.65 42.70
N PRO A 105 4.74 21.34 43.31
CA PRO A 105 4.61 21.34 44.77
C PRO A 105 5.36 20.16 45.41
N PRO A 106 5.86 20.32 46.65
CA PRO A 106 6.71 19.32 47.30
C PRO A 106 5.95 18.04 47.66
N GLN A 107 6.58 16.89 47.35
CA GLN A 107 6.15 15.55 47.74
C GLN A 107 6.04 15.40 49.26
N ALA A 108 4.92 14.86 49.72
CA ALA A 108 4.76 14.33 51.08
C ALA A 108 5.47 12.97 51.22
N PRO A 109 5.97 12.62 52.42
CA PRO A 109 6.76 11.40 52.64
C PRO A 109 5.91 10.12 52.51
N PRO A 110 6.53 8.99 52.13
CA PRO A 110 5.80 7.73 51.97
C PRO A 110 5.43 7.14 53.33
N ILE A 111 4.13 6.87 53.51
CA ILE A 111 3.62 6.08 54.63
C ILE A 111 3.91 4.61 54.31
N LEU A 112 4.84 4.01 55.06
CA LEU A 112 5.04 2.57 55.15
C LEU A 112 3.73 1.91 55.60
N ARG A 113 3.06 1.21 54.69
CA ARG A 113 2.02 0.23 55.02
C ARG A 113 2.49 -1.14 54.54
N SER A 114 3.01 -1.92 55.48
CA SER A 114 3.01 -3.39 55.38
C SER A 114 1.57 -3.86 55.37
N VAL A 115 1.16 -4.53 54.29
CA VAL A 115 0.02 -5.43 54.31
C VAL A 115 0.43 -6.68 53.55
N ASP A 116 0.77 -7.71 54.31
CA ASP A 116 0.73 -9.09 53.86
C ASP A 116 -0.71 -9.40 53.42
N SER A 117 -0.87 -9.72 52.15
CA SER A 117 -2.10 -10.31 51.63
C SER A 117 -1.76 -11.24 50.48
N ALA A 118 -1.51 -12.50 50.86
CA ALA A 118 -1.44 -13.61 49.93
C ALA A 118 -2.73 -13.64 49.11
N THR A 119 -2.64 -13.18 47.87
CA THR A 119 -3.73 -13.26 46.91
C THR A 119 -3.54 -14.57 46.14
N PRO A 120 -4.54 -15.47 46.08
CA PRO A 120 -4.44 -16.67 45.28
C PRO A 120 -4.27 -16.25 43.81
N SER A 121 -3.14 -16.64 43.23
CA SER A 121 -2.83 -16.49 41.81
C SER A 121 -3.83 -17.33 40.99
N ILE A 122 -4.97 -16.74 40.67
CA ILE A 122 -5.88 -17.25 39.64
C ILE A 122 -5.12 -17.10 38.33
N ALA A 123 -4.50 -18.20 37.87
CA ALA A 123 -3.90 -18.28 36.56
C ALA A 123 -4.93 -17.79 35.53
N PRO A 124 -4.58 -16.84 34.64
CA PRO A 124 -5.52 -16.37 33.64
C PRO A 124 -5.92 -17.56 32.78
N VAL A 125 -7.20 -17.93 32.85
CA VAL A 125 -7.82 -18.86 31.91
C VAL A 125 -7.62 -18.22 30.54
N ARG A 126 -6.60 -18.69 29.80
CA ARG A 126 -6.39 -18.33 28.40
C ARG A 126 -7.64 -18.76 27.67
N LYS A 127 -8.56 -17.82 27.43
CA LYS A 127 -9.67 -18.03 26.48
C LYS A 127 -9.01 -18.51 25.20
N ALA A 128 -9.27 -19.76 24.82
CA ALA A 128 -8.83 -20.31 23.56
C ALA A 128 -9.34 -19.39 22.46
N GLY A 129 -8.43 -18.58 21.91
CA GLY A 129 -8.75 -17.71 20.80
C GLY A 129 -9.14 -18.57 19.60
N PRO A 130 -9.86 -18.01 18.62
CA PRO A 130 -10.10 -18.72 17.38
C PRO A 130 -8.75 -19.16 16.79
N THR A 131 -8.62 -20.45 16.56
CA THR A 131 -7.47 -21.07 15.90
C THR A 131 -7.42 -20.56 14.47
N VAL A 132 -6.29 -20.00 14.05
CA VAL A 132 -6.13 -19.51 12.67
C VAL A 132 -6.07 -20.72 11.75
N SER A 133 -6.94 -20.77 10.75
CA SER A 133 -6.98 -21.85 9.76
C SER A 133 -6.19 -21.51 8.50
N ASP A 134 -6.19 -20.22 8.12
CA ASP A 134 -5.73 -19.77 6.82
C ASP A 134 -5.00 -18.44 6.89
N ILE A 135 -4.06 -18.23 5.97
CA ILE A 135 -3.31 -17.00 5.81
C ILE A 135 -3.58 -16.44 4.41
N HIS A 136 -4.04 -15.19 4.34
CA HIS A 136 -4.29 -14.50 3.07
C HIS A 136 -3.38 -13.29 2.94
N ILE A 137 -2.54 -13.27 1.90
CA ILE A 137 -1.64 -12.16 1.62
C ILE A 137 -2.27 -11.23 0.59
N ILE A 138 -2.43 -9.96 0.93
CA ILE A 138 -3.00 -8.95 0.03
C ILE A 138 -1.92 -7.92 -0.30
N ASN A 139 -1.55 -7.88 -1.57
CA ASN A 139 -0.62 -6.92 -2.15
C ASN A 139 -1.43 -5.84 -2.86
N GLY A 140 -1.58 -4.70 -2.20
CA GLY A 140 -2.31 -3.55 -2.73
C GLY A 140 -1.53 -2.78 -3.81
N PRO A 141 -2.08 -1.63 -4.24
CA PRO A 141 -1.49 -0.88 -5.34
C PRO A 141 -0.06 -0.41 -5.05
N CYS A 142 0.80 -0.54 -6.06
CA CYS A 142 2.23 -0.18 -5.99
C CYS A 142 3.04 -0.90 -4.91
N SER A 143 2.51 -1.96 -4.28
CA SER A 143 3.26 -2.76 -3.31
C SER A 143 4.29 -3.67 -3.99
N LEU A 144 4.03 -4.01 -5.26
CA LEU A 144 4.92 -4.73 -6.15
C LEU A 144 5.25 -3.84 -7.34
N VAL A 145 6.52 -3.71 -7.68
CA VAL A 145 6.99 -2.99 -8.86
C VAL A 145 7.65 -4.01 -9.78
N GLN A 146 7.07 -4.19 -10.98
CA GLN A 146 7.53 -5.20 -11.95
C GLN A 146 7.62 -6.61 -11.34
N GLY A 147 6.66 -6.98 -10.49
CA GLY A 147 6.64 -8.28 -9.81
C GLY A 147 7.67 -8.44 -8.69
N ASN A 148 8.35 -7.37 -8.27
CA ASN A 148 9.31 -7.40 -7.17
C ASN A 148 8.77 -6.63 -5.96
N VAL A 149 9.08 -7.15 -4.76
CA VAL A 149 8.93 -6.40 -3.51
C VAL A 149 10.15 -5.50 -3.38
N ILE A 150 9.94 -4.18 -3.26
CA ILE A 150 11.02 -3.21 -3.07
C ILE A 150 10.96 -2.67 -1.64
N ALA A 151 12.08 -2.77 -0.91
CA ALA A 151 12.23 -2.07 0.36
C ALA A 151 12.42 -0.57 0.15
N GLY A 152 11.62 0.23 0.85
CA GLY A 152 11.85 1.67 0.97
C GLY A 152 11.10 2.50 -0.06
N TYR A 153 9.93 2.98 0.34
CA TYR A 153 9.29 4.15 -0.30
C TYR A 153 10.21 5.40 -0.27
N VAL A 154 11.23 5.41 0.60
CA VAL A 154 12.13 6.56 0.83
C VAL A 154 13.53 6.37 0.21
N ALA A 155 13.81 5.24 -0.45
CA ALA A 155 15.09 5.06 -1.18
C ALA A 155 15.23 6.04 -2.36
N ARG A 156 14.15 6.73 -2.77
CA ARG A 156 14.21 7.77 -3.79
C ARG A 156 14.81 9.09 -3.29
N LEU A 157 14.68 9.39 -2.00
CA LEU A 157 15.16 10.65 -1.40
C LEU A 157 16.63 10.58 -0.99
N VAL A 158 17.12 9.39 -0.67
CA VAL A 158 18.53 9.15 -0.38
C VAL A 158 19.04 8.32 -1.52
N ARG A 159 19.82 8.89 -2.45
CA ARG A 159 20.49 8.20 -3.58
C ARG A 159 21.49 7.12 -3.09
N ARG A 160 21.04 6.18 -2.29
CA ARG A 160 21.78 5.01 -1.86
C ARG A 160 21.40 3.86 -2.79
N PRO A 161 22.37 3.08 -3.26
CA PRO A 161 22.08 1.88 -4.03
C PRO A 161 21.14 0.99 -3.21
N ILE A 162 20.01 0.61 -3.81
CA ILE A 162 19.07 -0.33 -3.23
C ILE A 162 19.85 -1.62 -2.98
N ASP A 163 20.00 -2.01 -1.71
CA ASP A 163 20.66 -3.25 -1.36
C ASP A 163 19.84 -4.41 -1.94
N ARG A 164 20.42 -5.17 -2.87
CA ARG A 164 19.79 -6.32 -3.53
C ARG A 164 19.22 -7.34 -2.53
N ARG A 165 19.70 -7.35 -1.28
CA ARG A 165 19.17 -8.19 -0.20
C ARG A 165 17.75 -7.85 0.22
N THR A 166 17.30 -6.63 -0.07
CA THR A 166 15.99 -6.13 0.35
C THR A 166 14.93 -6.21 -0.76
N GLN A 167 15.37 -6.54 -1.97
CA GLN A 167 14.51 -6.77 -3.13
C GLN A 167 14.38 -8.28 -3.38
N ALA A 168 13.15 -8.76 -3.51
CA ALA A 168 12.89 -10.15 -3.87
C ALA A 168 11.82 -10.22 -4.96
N SER A 169 11.95 -11.19 -5.86
CA SER A 169 10.88 -11.49 -6.80
C SER A 169 9.68 -12.06 -6.03
N TRP A 170 8.49 -11.55 -6.32
CA TRP A 170 7.27 -11.98 -5.67
C TRP A 170 7.04 -13.49 -5.80
N PRO A 171 7.17 -14.13 -6.98
CA PRO A 171 6.94 -15.57 -7.10
C PRO A 171 7.87 -16.41 -6.21
N GLN A 172 9.14 -16.02 -6.10
CA GLN A 172 10.10 -16.71 -5.25
C GLN A 172 9.78 -16.52 -3.77
N LEU A 173 9.48 -15.29 -3.36
CA LEU A 173 9.10 -14.98 -1.98
C LEU A 173 7.81 -15.72 -1.60
N GLU A 174 6.81 -15.72 -2.48
CA GLU A 174 5.54 -16.40 -2.26
C GLU A 174 5.73 -17.92 -2.09
N ALA A 175 6.57 -18.55 -2.91
CA ALA A 175 6.93 -19.95 -2.76
C ALA A 175 7.62 -20.25 -1.42
N GLN A 176 8.54 -19.38 -0.98
CA GLN A 176 9.20 -19.49 0.32
C GLN A 176 8.21 -19.33 1.48
N LEU A 177 7.29 -18.37 1.39
CA LEU A 177 6.25 -18.14 2.40
C LEU A 177 5.29 -19.32 2.50
N ARG A 178 4.88 -19.92 1.36
CA ARG A 178 4.09 -21.15 1.34
C ARG A 178 4.82 -22.31 2.00
N ALA A 179 6.09 -22.52 1.68
CA ALA A 179 6.90 -23.57 2.28
C ALA A 179 7.03 -23.37 3.81
N ALA A 180 7.22 -22.12 4.27
CA ALA A 180 7.32 -21.78 5.68
C ALA A 180 6.01 -21.98 6.46
N ALA A 181 4.85 -21.87 5.80
CA ALA A 181 3.55 -22.04 6.43
C ALA A 181 3.18 -23.51 6.73
N GLY A 182 3.90 -24.47 6.14
CA GLY A 182 3.67 -25.89 6.39
C GLY A 182 2.30 -26.36 5.91
N SER A 183 1.42 -26.74 6.84
CA SER A 183 0.07 -27.25 6.55
C SER A 183 -1.00 -26.17 6.44
N LEU A 184 -0.70 -24.91 6.79
CA LEU A 184 -1.67 -23.82 6.70
C LEU A 184 -1.86 -23.40 5.25
N SER A 185 -3.11 -23.13 4.87
CA SER A 185 -3.42 -22.62 3.53
C SER A 185 -2.92 -21.19 3.40
N VAL A 186 -2.05 -20.94 2.41
CA VAL A 186 -1.58 -19.60 2.08
C VAL A 186 -2.08 -19.21 0.69
N THR A 187 -2.97 -18.23 0.66
CA THR A 187 -3.42 -17.59 -0.58
C THR A 187 -2.77 -16.23 -0.70
N ALA A 188 -2.56 -15.77 -1.93
CA ALA A 188 -2.13 -14.41 -2.17
C ALA A 188 -2.90 -13.77 -3.31
N THR A 189 -3.10 -12.46 -3.18
CA THR A 189 -3.78 -11.66 -4.18
C THR A 189 -3.01 -10.37 -4.40
N HIS A 190 -2.87 -9.98 -5.65
CA HIS A 190 -2.30 -8.70 -6.05
C HIS A 190 -3.34 -7.89 -6.81
N THR A 191 -3.51 -6.64 -6.42
CA THR A 191 -4.46 -5.74 -7.06
C THR A 191 -3.99 -4.30 -6.98
N ASN A 192 -4.20 -3.56 -8.07
CA ASN A 192 -4.03 -2.11 -8.11
C ASN A 192 -5.35 -1.36 -7.88
N HIS A 193 -6.43 -2.08 -7.58
CA HIS A 193 -7.75 -1.49 -7.32
C HIS A 193 -8.04 -1.45 -5.83
N GLU A 194 -8.22 -0.25 -5.28
CA GLU A 194 -8.58 -0.02 -3.88
C GLU A 194 -9.82 -0.83 -3.46
N GLY A 195 -10.89 -0.79 -4.27
CA GLY A 195 -12.13 -1.51 -3.97
C GLY A 195 -11.91 -3.01 -3.79
N SER A 196 -11.02 -3.62 -4.59
CA SER A 196 -10.68 -5.03 -4.45
C SER A 196 -9.95 -5.33 -3.13
N VAL A 197 -9.08 -4.43 -2.65
CA VAL A 197 -8.46 -4.57 -1.31
C VAL A 197 -9.54 -4.54 -0.23
N VAL A 198 -10.48 -3.60 -0.31
CA VAL A 198 -11.61 -3.48 0.63
C VAL A 198 -12.46 -4.74 0.61
N ASP A 199 -12.81 -5.24 -0.57
CA ASP A 199 -13.62 -6.45 -0.75
C ASP A 199 -12.94 -7.67 -0.13
N HIS A 200 -11.63 -7.85 -0.36
CA HIS A 200 -10.88 -8.95 0.24
C HIS A 200 -10.80 -8.84 1.77
N LEU A 201 -10.59 -7.64 2.32
CA LEU A 201 -10.56 -7.42 3.76
C LEU A 201 -11.91 -7.75 4.41
N LEU A 202 -13.02 -7.35 3.79
CA LEU A 202 -14.36 -7.57 4.33
C LEU A 202 -14.87 -9.01 4.10
N ALA A 203 -14.42 -9.68 3.04
CA ALA A 203 -14.75 -11.08 2.75
C ALA A 203 -13.95 -12.08 3.61
N SER A 204 -12.85 -11.64 4.23
CA SER A 204 -11.98 -12.50 5.04
C SER A 204 -12.68 -12.97 6.31
N ALA A 205 -12.66 -14.29 6.54
CA ALA A 205 -13.25 -14.90 7.73
C ALA A 205 -12.47 -14.55 9.00
N ALA A 206 -13.13 -14.65 10.17
CA ALA A 206 -12.49 -14.41 11.47
C ALA A 206 -11.36 -15.41 11.80
N SER A 207 -11.35 -16.59 11.17
CA SER A 207 -10.29 -17.59 11.29
C SER A 207 -9.10 -17.32 10.36
N THR A 208 -9.20 -16.34 9.47
CA THR A 208 -8.13 -15.97 8.54
C THR A 208 -7.23 -14.91 9.16
N THR A 209 -5.92 -15.07 8.99
CA THR A 209 -4.95 -14.00 9.23
C THR A 209 -4.58 -13.35 7.91
N VAL A 210 -4.86 -12.07 7.77
CA VAL A 210 -4.55 -11.28 6.58
C VAL A 210 -3.21 -10.58 6.77
N ILE A 211 -2.28 -10.80 5.84
CA ILE A 211 -1.04 -10.02 5.74
C ILE A 211 -1.26 -8.98 4.65
N LEU A 212 -1.37 -7.70 5.02
CA LEU A 212 -1.66 -6.62 4.09
C LEU A 212 -0.42 -5.77 3.82
N ASN A 213 0.01 -5.71 2.56
CA ASN A 213 0.94 -4.69 2.08
C ASN A 213 0.19 -3.71 1.17
N ALA A 214 -0.28 -2.61 1.73
CA ALA A 214 -0.94 -1.54 0.99
C ALA A 214 0.00 -0.36 0.66
N GLY A 215 1.32 -0.52 0.84
CA GLY A 215 2.30 0.55 0.65
C GLY A 215 1.93 1.83 1.39
N GLY A 216 2.04 2.98 0.70
CA GLY A 216 1.67 4.29 1.24
C GLY A 216 0.18 4.64 1.15
N LEU A 217 -0.70 3.67 0.90
CA LEU A 217 -2.12 3.94 0.62
C LEU A 217 -2.99 3.93 1.87
N VAL A 218 -2.62 3.19 2.92
CA VAL A 218 -3.44 3.11 4.14
C VAL A 218 -3.76 4.49 4.70
N ASP A 219 -2.83 5.43 4.61
CA ASP A 219 -3.01 6.79 5.13
C ASP A 219 -3.80 7.70 4.19
N LYS A 220 -3.82 7.38 2.89
CA LYS A 220 -4.47 8.21 1.86
C LYS A 220 -5.91 7.78 1.58
N TYR A 221 -6.25 6.53 1.86
CA TYR A 221 -7.51 5.93 1.42
C TYR A 221 -8.39 5.55 2.63
N PRO A 222 -9.39 6.38 2.97
CA PRO A 222 -10.22 6.17 4.15
C PRO A 222 -11.10 4.91 4.06
N ALA A 223 -11.40 4.41 2.85
CA ALA A 223 -12.15 3.17 2.71
C ALA A 223 -11.36 1.95 3.20
N ILE A 224 -10.05 1.89 2.92
CA ILE A 224 -9.17 0.85 3.45
C ILE A 224 -9.09 0.95 4.98
N GLN A 225 -8.93 2.16 5.52
CA GLN A 225 -8.95 2.38 6.98
C GLN A 225 -10.25 1.88 7.62
N ARG A 226 -11.38 2.19 6.99
CA ARG A 226 -12.69 1.75 7.47
C ARG A 226 -12.86 0.23 7.35
N ALA A 227 -12.39 -0.37 6.27
CA ALA A 227 -12.39 -1.83 6.11
C ALA A 227 -11.54 -2.54 7.18
N LEU A 228 -10.37 -1.98 7.51
CA LEU A 228 -9.51 -2.49 8.59
C LEU A 228 -10.18 -2.43 9.98
N GLN A 229 -11.08 -1.47 10.21
CA GLN A 229 -11.86 -1.38 11.44
C GLN A 229 -13.06 -2.33 11.48
N LEU A 230 -13.59 -2.71 10.31
CA LEU A 230 -14.80 -3.52 10.18
C LEU A 230 -14.51 -5.01 9.94
N THR A 231 -13.32 -5.35 9.47
CA THR A 231 -12.95 -6.73 9.20
C THR A 231 -12.94 -7.56 10.48
N SER A 232 -13.48 -8.78 10.39
CA SER A 232 -13.41 -9.77 11.46
C SER A 232 -12.08 -10.53 11.50
N ALA A 233 -11.30 -10.46 10.41
CA ALA A 233 -10.02 -11.14 10.31
C ALA A 233 -8.95 -10.45 11.17
N ARG A 234 -7.92 -11.21 11.56
CA ARG A 234 -6.72 -10.61 12.16
C ARG A 234 -5.87 -10.03 11.04
N VAL A 235 -5.45 -8.78 11.16
CA VAL A 235 -4.69 -8.12 10.10
C VAL A 235 -3.30 -7.74 10.60
N ILE A 236 -2.29 -8.17 9.85
CA ILE A 236 -0.89 -7.77 10.02
C ILE A 236 -0.54 -6.85 8.85
N LEU A 237 -0.47 -5.55 9.15
CA LEU A 237 -0.11 -4.52 8.18
C LEU A 237 1.42 -4.42 8.07
N ILE A 238 1.96 -4.57 6.87
CA ILE A 238 3.40 -4.47 6.64
C ILE A 238 3.75 -3.22 5.83
N ASN A 239 4.90 -2.62 6.17
CA ASN A 239 5.44 -1.41 5.54
C ASN A 239 4.45 -0.24 5.41
N PRO A 240 3.67 0.11 6.45
CA PRO A 240 2.83 1.30 6.38
C PRO A 240 3.70 2.56 6.34
N ALA A 241 3.27 3.57 5.59
CA ALA A 241 3.99 4.85 5.50
C ALA A 241 3.99 5.58 6.85
N HIS A 242 2.83 5.64 7.52
CA HIS A 242 2.73 6.15 8.88
C HIS A 242 2.40 5.03 9.87
N ALA A 243 2.87 5.16 11.11
CA ALA A 243 2.39 4.26 12.16
C ALA A 243 0.93 4.65 12.36
N PRO A 244 -0.05 3.75 12.15
CA PRO A 244 -1.44 4.13 12.22
C PRO A 244 -1.86 4.20 13.70
N GLU A 245 -1.31 5.16 14.45
CA GLU A 245 -1.73 5.48 15.82
C GLU A 245 -3.22 5.77 15.90
N GLN A 246 -3.81 6.21 14.78
CA GLN A 246 -5.23 6.48 14.62
C GLN A 246 -6.08 5.22 14.35
N LEU A 247 -5.48 4.10 13.94
CA LEU A 247 -6.21 2.83 13.73
C LEU A 247 -6.10 1.95 14.98
N SER A 248 -6.73 2.40 16.07
CA SER A 248 -6.85 1.60 17.29
C SER A 248 -7.86 0.46 17.07
N HIS A 249 -7.41 -0.67 16.53
CA HIS A 249 -8.19 -1.89 16.40
C HIS A 249 -7.47 -3.07 17.09
N PRO A 250 -8.13 -3.82 17.99
CA PRO A 250 -7.46 -4.82 18.83
C PRO A 250 -6.86 -5.99 18.02
N ALA A 251 -7.45 -6.30 16.86
CA ALA A 251 -6.99 -7.35 15.95
C ALA A 251 -5.99 -6.85 14.88
N LEU A 252 -5.68 -5.55 14.86
CA LEU A 252 -4.68 -4.98 13.96
C LEU A 252 -3.30 -5.02 14.63
N ARG A 253 -2.31 -5.46 13.85
CA ARG A 253 -0.88 -5.41 14.18
C ARG A 253 -0.16 -4.79 13.00
N TYR A 254 0.99 -4.17 13.23
CA TYR A 254 1.80 -3.62 12.15
C TYR A 254 3.28 -3.91 12.33
N ILE A 255 3.97 -4.10 11.22
CA ILE A 255 5.42 -4.27 11.14
C ILE A 255 5.96 -3.09 10.33
N CYS A 256 6.65 -2.18 11.01
CA CYS A 256 7.26 -1.00 10.41
C CYS A 256 8.75 -0.99 10.74
N GLY A 257 9.59 -0.80 9.72
CA GLY A 257 11.02 -0.55 9.90
C GLY A 257 11.24 0.91 10.25
N THR A 258 11.64 1.18 11.48
CA THR A 258 12.21 2.47 11.86
C THR A 258 13.71 2.39 11.69
N SER A 259 14.26 3.05 10.67
CA SER A 259 15.69 3.34 10.70
C SER A 259 15.91 4.52 11.64
N ASN A 260 16.89 4.42 12.55
CA ASN A 260 17.22 5.53 13.44
C ASN A 260 17.60 6.74 12.59
N ALA A 261 16.70 7.72 12.58
CA ALA A 261 16.94 9.01 11.98
C ALA A 261 18.08 9.67 12.75
N VAL A 262 19.16 9.99 12.05
CA VAL A 262 19.98 11.14 12.45
C VAL A 262 19.02 12.31 12.56
N ALA A 263 19.03 12.98 13.72
CA ALA A 263 18.04 13.95 14.17
C ALA A 263 17.55 14.87 13.03
N GLY A 264 16.28 14.75 12.65
CA GLY A 264 15.62 15.66 11.70
C GLY A 264 15.02 15.01 10.44
N MET A 265 15.43 13.79 10.06
CA MET A 265 14.88 13.14 8.86
C MET A 265 14.54 11.66 9.11
N THR A 266 13.31 11.40 9.56
CA THR A 266 12.78 10.03 9.72
C THR A 266 12.51 9.40 8.36
N SER A 267 13.56 8.91 7.71
CA SER A 267 13.43 7.98 6.59
C SER A 267 13.00 6.62 7.13
N LYS A 268 11.71 6.33 7.01
CA LYS A 268 11.16 5.00 7.32
C LYS A 268 11.51 4.06 6.18
N VAL A 269 12.58 3.29 6.37
CA VAL A 269 12.98 2.24 5.44
C VAL A 269 12.22 0.98 5.85
N GLY A 270 11.24 0.58 5.02
CA GLY A 270 10.54 -0.69 5.21
C GLY A 270 11.50 -1.89 5.08
N PHE A 271 11.19 -3.02 5.73
CA PHE A 271 12.03 -4.22 5.70
C PHE A 271 11.94 -5.01 4.38
N GLY A 272 11.18 -4.52 3.39
CA GLY A 272 11.03 -5.17 2.08
C GLY A 272 10.47 -6.58 2.19
N ALA A 273 11.12 -7.54 1.52
CA ALA A 273 10.74 -8.95 1.58
C ALA A 273 10.72 -9.50 3.02
N HIS A 274 11.64 -9.05 3.87
CA HIS A 274 11.74 -9.55 5.25
C HIS A 274 10.53 -9.20 6.11
N SER A 275 9.77 -8.14 5.79
CA SER A 275 8.53 -7.86 6.52
C SER A 275 7.48 -8.96 6.30
N TYR A 276 7.48 -9.62 5.14
CA TYR A 276 6.57 -10.75 4.89
C TYR A 276 6.97 -11.97 5.72
N GLU A 277 8.25 -12.26 5.85
CA GLU A 277 8.75 -13.36 6.69
C GLU A 277 8.39 -13.14 8.16
N LEU A 278 8.61 -11.93 8.68
CA LEU A 278 8.23 -11.57 10.05
C LEU A 278 6.72 -11.63 10.25
N ALA A 279 5.93 -11.16 9.28
CA ALA A 279 4.47 -11.26 9.33
C ALA A 279 3.99 -12.71 9.31
N MET A 280 4.63 -13.56 8.50
CA MET A 280 4.34 -14.99 8.45
C MET A 280 4.64 -15.66 9.79
N GLN A 281 5.82 -15.42 10.36
CA GLN A 281 6.16 -15.94 11.70
C GLN A 281 5.18 -15.46 12.78
N ALA A 282 4.74 -14.20 12.71
CA ALA A 282 3.74 -13.67 13.62
C ALA A 282 2.36 -14.33 13.43
N ALA A 283 1.96 -14.61 12.18
CA ALA A 283 0.72 -15.33 11.87
C ALA A 283 0.77 -16.78 12.40
N LEU A 284 1.88 -17.48 12.20
CA LEU A 284 2.09 -18.86 12.68
C LEU A 284 2.10 -19.00 14.21
N ARG A 285 2.45 -17.93 14.94
CA ARG A 285 2.36 -17.93 16.42
C ARG A 285 0.95 -17.64 16.92
N GLN A 286 0.08 -17.16 16.05
CA GLN A 286 -1.30 -16.80 16.36
C GLN A 286 -2.31 -17.91 15.99
N SER A 287 -1.90 -18.88 15.17
CA SER A 287 -2.62 -20.12 14.88
C SER A 287 -2.60 -21.08 16.05
#